data_AF-A0A109JHL0-F1
#
_entry.id   AF-A0A109JHL0-F1
#
_cell.length_a   1.000
_cell.length_b   1.000
_cell.length_c   1.000
_cell.angle_alpha   90.00
_cell.angle_beta   90.00
_cell.angle_gamma   90.00
#
_symmetry.space_group_name_H-M   'P 1'
#
loop_
_entity.id
_entity.type
_entity.pdbx_description
1 polymer ?
#
loop_
_entity_poly.entity_id
_entity_poly.type
_entity_poly.pdbx_seq_one_letter_code
_entity_poly.pdbx_strand_id
1 'polypeptide(L)'
;MGNAAADNVAVCSDEGNDPYNLIVADLVALIGHVQSSLRLIESAIAREALLAEHDAANNIFILDDVTPRYMAASTTLRACDAGLGAALDRLLDSEAPTHILN
;
A
#
# COMPACT_ATOMS: atom_id res chain seq x y z
N MET A 1 10.56 -16.55 -59.20
CA MET A 1 9.23 -16.17 -58.67
C MET A 1 9.15 -16.70 -57.26
N GLY A 2 9.38 -15.83 -56.28
CA GLY A 2 9.31 -16.18 -54.86
C GLY A 2 7.97 -15.74 -54.29
N ASN A 3 7.38 -16.57 -53.44
CA ASN A 3 6.28 -16.16 -52.57
C ASN A 3 6.71 -16.47 -51.13
N ALA A 4 7.00 -15.38 -50.42
CA ALA A 4 7.44 -15.38 -49.04
C ALA A 4 6.31 -15.91 -48.13
N ALA A 5 6.69 -16.80 -47.22
CA ALA A 5 5.91 -17.10 -46.04
C ALA A 5 5.85 -15.81 -45.21
N ALA A 6 4.67 -15.19 -45.12
CA ALA A 6 4.39 -14.20 -44.10
C ALA A 6 4.33 -14.96 -42.77
N ASP A 7 5.50 -15.04 -42.15
CA ASP A 7 5.71 -15.39 -40.77
C ASP A 7 4.86 -14.44 -39.92
N ASN A 8 3.68 -14.91 -39.53
CA ASN A 8 2.86 -14.23 -38.53
C ASN A 8 3.59 -14.44 -37.20
N VAL A 9 4.59 -13.61 -36.96
CA VAL A 9 5.17 -13.42 -35.63
C VAL A 9 4.04 -12.82 -34.79
N ALA A 10 3.25 -13.71 -34.18
CA ALA A 10 2.50 -13.39 -32.99
C ALA A 10 3.55 -12.92 -32.00
N VAL A 11 3.70 -11.60 -31.89
CA VAL A 11 4.28 -10.98 -30.70
C VAL A 11 3.38 -11.47 -29.58
N CYS A 12 3.84 -12.51 -28.90
CA CYS A 12 3.33 -12.89 -27.61
C CYS A 12 3.72 -11.72 -26.72
N SER A 13 2.88 -10.68 -26.69
CA SER A 13 2.97 -9.64 -25.71
C SER A 13 2.95 -10.37 -24.38
N ASP A 14 4.09 -10.37 -23.71
CA ASP A 14 4.28 -10.88 -22.38
C ASP A 14 3.45 -10.00 -21.44
N GLU A 15 2.12 -10.13 -21.49
CA GLU A 15 1.16 -9.33 -20.73
C GLU A 15 1.38 -9.49 -19.22
N GLY A 16 2.07 -10.56 -18.80
CA GLY A 16 2.51 -10.79 -17.43
C GLY A 16 3.76 -10.02 -17.00
N ASN A 17 4.42 -9.31 -17.91
CA ASN A 17 5.67 -8.59 -17.68
C ASN A 17 5.63 -7.16 -18.22
N ASP A 18 4.43 -6.59 -18.31
CA ASP A 18 4.33 -5.14 -18.48
C ASP A 18 4.91 -4.47 -17.21
N PRO A 19 6.05 -3.75 -17.31
CA PRO A 19 6.66 -3.11 -16.16
C PRO A 19 5.71 -2.12 -15.48
N TYR A 20 4.74 -1.55 -16.20
CA TYR A 20 3.73 -0.68 -15.63
C TYR A 20 2.79 -1.46 -14.69
N ASN A 21 2.23 -2.58 -15.15
CA ASN A 21 1.38 -3.44 -14.32
C ASN A 21 2.12 -4.00 -13.10
N LEU A 22 3.42 -4.29 -13.22
CA LEU A 22 4.25 -4.69 -12.08
C LEU A 22 4.38 -3.58 -11.04
N ILE A 23 4.60 -2.33 -11.46
CA ILE A 23 4.69 -1.18 -10.55
C ILE A 23 3.35 -0.92 -9.85
N VAL A 24 2.24 -0.99 -10.59
CA VAL A 24 0.88 -0.84 -10.03
C VAL A 24 0.60 -1.93 -8.99
N ALA A 25 0.89 -3.18 -9.32
CA ALA A 25 0.70 -4.31 -8.39
C ALA A 25 1.57 -4.19 -7.14
N ASP A 26 2.83 -3.77 -7.28
CA ASP A 26 3.75 -3.55 -6.16
C ASP A 26 3.25 -2.42 -5.24
N LEU A 27 2.81 -1.29 -5.80
CA LEU A 27 2.23 -0.19 -5.02
C LEU A 27 0.98 -0.61 -4.26
N VAL A 28 0.07 -1.36 -4.89
CA VAL A 28 -1.12 -1.90 -4.23
C VAL A 28 -0.74 -2.83 -3.07
N ALA A 29 0.23 -3.72 -3.29
CA ALA A 29 0.72 -4.61 -2.24
C ALA A 29 1.37 -3.84 -1.07
N LEU A 30 2.16 -2.81 -1.38
CA LEU A 30 2.82 -1.96 -0.38
C LEU A 30 1.79 -1.17 0.45
N ILE A 31 0.76 -0.60 -0.18
CA ILE A 31 -0.36 0.05 0.51
C ILE A 31 -1.02 -0.93 1.48
N GLY A 32 -1.33 -2.15 1.01
CA GLY A 32 -1.89 -3.20 1.86
C GLY A 32 -1.00 -3.54 3.06
N HIS A 33 0.31 -3.57 2.87
CA HIS A 33 1.27 -3.81 3.95
C HIS A 33 1.34 -2.66 4.97
N VAL A 34 1.32 -1.41 4.50
CA VAL A 34 1.26 -0.22 5.36
C VAL A 34 -0.02 -0.21 6.20
N GLN A 35 -1.16 -0.52 5.59
CA GLN A 35 -2.45 -0.63 6.29
C GLN A 35 -2.45 -1.76 7.32
N SER A 36 -1.83 -2.90 7.01
CA SER A 36 -1.65 -3.99 7.99
C SER A 36 -0.80 -3.53 9.17
N SER A 37 0.28 -2.80 8.92
CA SER A 37 1.15 -2.25 9.98
C SER A 37 0.42 -1.24 10.86
N LEU A 38 -0.42 -0.39 10.28
CA LEU A 38 -1.29 0.53 11.03
C LEU A 38 -2.22 -0.22 11.99
N ARG A 39 -2.88 -1.30 11.53
CA ARG A 39 -3.75 -2.12 12.39
C ARG A 39 -3.00 -2.76 13.56
N LEU A 40 -1.76 -3.20 13.34
CA LEU A 40 -0.92 -3.74 14.41
C LEU A 40 -0.58 -2.67 15.46
N ILE A 41 -0.29 -1.44 15.02
CA ILE A 41 -0.05 -0.31 15.93
C ILE A 41 -1.32 0.05 16.72
N GLU A 42 -2.47 0.14 16.05
CA GLU A 42 -3.76 0.41 16.70
C GLU A 42 -4.10 -0.66 17.76
N SER A 43 -3.87 -1.94 17.44
CA SER A 43 -4.04 -3.04 18.39
C SER A 43 -3.06 -2.95 19.57
N ALA A 44 -1.82 -2.51 19.34
CA ALA A 44 -0.85 -2.32 20.41
C ALA A 44 -1.32 -1.20 21.37
N ILE A 45 -1.73 -0.05 20.84
CA ILE A 45 -2.27 1.08 21.63
C ILE A 45 -3.48 0.63 22.45
N ALA A 46 -4.44 -0.08 21.84
CA ALA A 46 -5.62 -0.56 22.55
C ALA A 46 -5.27 -1.51 23.70
N ARG A 47 -4.25 -2.37 23.51
CA ARG A 47 -3.77 -3.26 24.57
C ARG A 47 -3.13 -2.49 25.72
N GLU A 48 -2.27 -1.50 25.42
CA GLU A 48 -1.65 -0.68 26.47
C GLU A 48 -2.70 0.11 27.27
N ALA A 49 -3.76 0.61 26.61
CA ALA A 49 -4.86 1.29 27.27
C ALA A 49 -5.60 0.36 28.26
N LEU A 50 -5.88 -0.89 27.88
CA LEU A 50 -6.51 -1.87 28.77
C LEU A 50 -5.64 -2.22 29.98
N LEU A 51 -4.32 -2.30 29.78
CA LEU A 51 -3.37 -2.53 30.88
C LEU A 51 -3.35 -1.34 31.85
N ALA A 52 -3.35 -0.11 31.31
CA ALA A 52 -3.41 1.10 32.13
C ALA A 52 -4.71 1.18 32.96
N GLU A 53 -5.85 0.76 32.42
CA GLU A 53 -7.12 0.68 33.16
C GLU A 53 -7.05 -0.31 34.33
N HIS A 54 -6.44 -1.48 34.11
CA HIS A 54 -6.24 -2.49 35.15
C HIS A 54 -5.27 -2.00 36.25
N ASP A 55 -4.18 -1.35 35.87
CA ASP A 55 -3.21 -0.80 36.82
C ASP A 55 -3.81 0.33 37.66
N ALA A 56 -4.62 1.20 37.04
CA ALA A 56 -5.37 2.23 37.74
C ALA A 56 -6.36 1.65 38.77
N ALA A 57 -7.02 0.53 38.46
CA ALA A 57 -7.88 -0.18 39.40
C ALA A 57 -7.10 -0.74 40.61
N ASN A 58 -5.82 -1.03 40.43
CA ASN A 58 -4.89 -1.48 41.47
C ASN A 58 -4.16 -0.32 42.17
N ASN A 59 -4.53 0.94 41.86
CA ASN A 59 -3.90 2.15 42.38
C ASN A 59 -2.39 2.26 42.04
N ILE A 60 -1.99 1.64 40.93
CA ILE A 60 -0.65 1.71 40.34
C ILE A 60 -0.72 2.69 39.17
N PHE A 61 0.18 3.67 39.15
CA PHE A 61 0.24 4.67 38.07
C PHE A 61 1.57 4.54 37.33
N ILE A 62 1.53 4.07 36.08
CA ILE A 62 2.69 3.95 35.20
C ILE A 62 2.64 5.10 34.18
N LEU A 63 3.76 5.79 33.98
CA LEU A 63 3.88 6.80 32.95
C LEU A 63 3.94 6.13 31.58
N ASP A 64 3.00 6.46 30.70
CA ASP A 64 2.90 5.91 29.36
C ASP A 64 3.95 6.53 28.41
N ASP A 65 5.10 5.87 28.27
CA ASP A 65 6.17 6.25 27.36
C ASP A 65 6.08 5.58 25.98
N VAL A 66 5.16 4.61 25.83
CA VAL A 66 5.05 3.74 24.66
C VAL A 66 3.97 4.24 23.68
N THR A 67 2.78 4.61 24.15
CA THR A 67 1.69 5.10 23.29
C THR A 67 2.09 6.33 22.46
N PRO A 68 2.81 7.35 22.99
CA PRO A 68 3.25 8.48 22.17
C PRO A 68 4.12 8.06 20.98
N ARG A 69 4.92 7.00 21.13
CA ARG A 69 5.77 6.47 20.05
C ARG A 69 4.94 5.77 18.98
N TYR A 70 3.97 4.96 19.40
CA TYR A 70 3.01 4.33 18.49
C TYR A 70 2.17 5.37 17.73
N MET A 71 1.75 6.44 18.40
CA MET A 71 1.02 7.55 17.77
C MET A 71 1.86 8.29 16.74
N ALA A 72 3.13 8.56 17.04
CA ALA A 72 4.06 9.15 16.08
C ALA A 72 4.24 8.24 14.85
N ALA A 73 4.48 6.94 15.06
CA ALA A 73 4.62 5.97 13.98
C ALA A 73 3.34 5.85 13.13
N SER A 74 2.17 5.80 13.77
CA SER A 74 0.86 5.80 13.09
C SER A 74 0.67 7.03 12.20
N THR A 75 1.07 8.20 12.70
CA THR A 75 0.98 9.46 11.95
C THR A 75 1.85 9.41 10.68
N THR A 76 3.10 8.95 10.82
CA THR A 76 4.00 8.80 9.67
C THR A 76 3.48 7.77 8.67
N LEU A 77 2.98 6.62 9.13
CA LEU A 77 2.44 5.58 8.24
C LEU A 77 1.17 6.03 7.52
N ARG A 78 0.29 6.82 8.14
CA ARG A 78 -0.88 7.41 7.45
C ARG A 78 -0.46 8.40 6.36
N ALA A 79 0.58 9.19 6.61
CA ALA A 79 1.14 10.07 5.58
C ALA A 79 1.73 9.27 4.41
N CYS A 80 2.40 8.14 4.70
CA CYS A 80 2.86 7.21 3.67
C CYS A 80 1.70 6.60 2.87
N ASP A 81 0.67 6.08 3.53
CA ASP A 81 -0.53 5.50 2.90
C ASP A 81 -1.19 6.50 1.93
N ALA A 82 -1.39 7.74 2.38
CA ALA A 82 -1.94 8.81 1.55
C ALA A 82 -1.02 9.15 0.35
N GLY A 83 0.30 9.21 0.57
CA GLY A 83 1.28 9.47 -0.48
C GLY A 83 1.33 8.36 -1.53
N LEU A 84 1.27 7.10 -1.10
CA LEU A 84 1.23 5.93 -1.98
C LEU A 84 -0.08 5.87 -2.77
N GLY A 85 -1.22 6.13 -2.12
CA GLY A 85 -2.52 6.23 -2.79
C GLY A 85 -2.52 7.31 -3.87
N ALA A 86 -2.01 8.50 -3.57
CA ALA A 86 -1.90 9.58 -4.54
C ALA A 86 -0.90 9.28 -5.68
N ALA A 87 0.09 8.41 -5.47
CA ALA A 87 0.97 7.94 -6.53
C ALA A 87 0.27 6.92 -7.44
N LEU A 88 -0.48 5.99 -6.83
CA LEU A 88 -1.29 5.02 -7.56
C LEU A 88 -2.38 5.70 -8.41
N ASP A 89 -3.10 6.67 -7.85
CA ASP A 89 -4.13 7.42 -8.58
C ASP A 89 -3.54 8.10 -9.82
N ARG A 90 -2.35 8.71 -9.71
CA ARG A 90 -1.66 9.33 -10.86
C ARG A 90 -1.27 8.33 -11.94
N LEU A 91 -0.89 7.12 -11.55
CA LEU A 91 -0.58 6.07 -12.53
C LEU A 91 -1.85 5.66 -13.27
N LEU A 92 -2.94 5.43 -12.54
CA LEU A 92 -4.22 4.99 -13.11
C LEU A 92 -4.91 6.09 -13.95
N ASP A 93 -4.80 7.35 -13.54
CA ASP A 93 -5.31 8.50 -14.29
C ASP A 93 -4.59 8.65 -15.65
N SER A 94 -3.35 8.19 -15.77
CA SER A 94 -2.61 8.20 -17.04
C SER A 94 -3.20 7.23 -18.09
N GLU A 95 -4.08 6.29 -17.72
CA GLU A 95 -4.69 5.34 -18.65
C GLU A 95 -6.00 5.84 -19.30
N ALA A 96 -6.52 7.01 -18.89
CA ALA A 96 -7.71 7.61 -19.48
C ALA A 96 -7.38 8.96 -20.18
N PRO A 97 -7.47 9.13 -21.52
CA PRO A 97 -7.80 8.21 -22.61
C PRO A 97 -6.81 8.28 -23.81
N THR A 98 -6.10 7.18 -24.12
CA THR A 98 -5.47 6.96 -25.44
C THR A 98 -6.21 5.93 -26.29
N HIS A 99 -7.49 5.70 -25.99
CA HIS A 99 -8.39 4.90 -26.82
C HIS A 99 -9.39 5.75 -27.64
N ILE A 100 -8.94 6.89 -28.18
CA ILE A 100 -9.66 7.64 -29.23
C ILE A 100 -8.75 7.78 -30.45
N LEU A 101 -8.56 6.68 -31.17
CA LEU A 101 -8.24 6.70 -32.60
C LEU A 101 -9.03 5.57 -33.26
N ASN A 102 -10.16 5.93 -33.87
CA ASN A 102 -10.58 5.53 -35.22
C ASN A 102 -11.90 6.19 -35.58
#